data_AF-A0A2P5KXW8-F1
#
_entry.id   AF-A0A2P5KXW8-F1
#
_cell.length_a   1.000
_cell.length_b   1.000
_cell.length_c   1.000
_cell.angle_alpha   90.00
_cell.angle_beta   90.00
_cell.angle_gamma   90.00
#
_symmetry.space_group_name_H-M   'P 1'
#
loop_
_entity.id
_entity.type
_entity.pdbx_description
1 polymer ?
#
loop_
_entity_poly.entity_id
_entity_poly.type
_entity_poly.pdbx_seq_one_letter_code
_entity_poly.pdbx_strand_id
1 'polypeptide(L)'
;MFRRDKKLANIHEIREALAKVQIWRRAPSLPIFCPICDAPEFKIVDRSARPYAEWYAVSCGHCGIDDAISIPLCPQMNSGN
;
A
#
# COMPACT_ATOMS: atom_id res chain seq x y z
N MET A 1 12.39 22.53 -1.09
CA MET A 1 12.25 21.46 -2.10
C MET A 1 10.88 20.80 -1.90
N PHE A 2 9.87 21.25 -2.64
CA PHE A 2 8.53 20.64 -2.58
C PHE A 2 8.56 19.38 -3.45
N ARG A 3 8.81 18.22 -2.84
CA ARG A 3 8.56 16.94 -3.51
C ARG A 3 7.05 16.93 -3.78
N ARG A 4 6.64 16.88 -5.06
CA ARG A 4 5.23 16.74 -5.40
C ARG A 4 4.84 15.35 -4.93
N ASP A 5 4.09 15.26 -3.83
CA ASP A 5 3.54 14.00 -3.34
C ASP A 5 2.70 13.37 -4.45
N LYS A 6 3.23 12.31 -5.04
CA LYS A 6 2.58 11.62 -6.14
C LYS A 6 1.62 10.59 -5.55
N LYS A 7 0.31 10.81 -5.69
CA LYS A 7 -0.69 9.85 -5.21
C LYS A 7 -1.00 8.77 -6.22
N LEU A 8 -1.46 7.62 -5.72
CA LEU A 8 -2.04 6.57 -6.55
C LEU A 8 -3.35 7.12 -7.13
N ALA A 9 -3.35 7.49 -8.41
CA ALA A 9 -4.50 8.16 -9.04
C ALA A 9 -5.37 7.20 -9.84
N ASN A 10 -4.77 6.16 -10.43
CA ASN A 10 -5.49 5.19 -11.25
C ASN A 10 -5.90 3.95 -10.44
N ILE A 11 -7.06 3.39 -10.78
CA ILE A 11 -7.56 2.17 -10.14
C ILE A 11 -6.61 0.96 -10.34
N HIS A 12 -5.85 0.94 -11.45
CA HIS A 12 -4.81 -0.07 -11.69
C HIS A 12 -3.64 0.09 -10.72
N GLU A 13 -3.13 1.31 -10.54
CA GLU A 13 -2.04 1.60 -9.60
C GLU A 13 -2.45 1.25 -8.16
N ILE A 14 -3.68 1.57 -7.78
CA ILE A 14 -4.24 1.23 -6.46
C ILE A 14 -4.30 -0.30 -6.28
N ARG A 15 -4.77 -1.04 -7.30
CA ARG A 15 -4.84 -2.51 -7.26
C ARG A 15 -3.46 -3.16 -7.15
N GLU A 16 -2.48 -2.67 -7.91
CA GLU A 16 -1.12 -3.18 -7.82
C GLU A 16 -0.48 -2.86 -6.47
N ALA A 17 -0.64 -1.64 -5.96
CA ALA A 17 -0.16 -1.27 -4.63
C ALA A 17 -0.80 -2.15 -3.53
N LEU A 18 -2.10 -2.43 -3.62
CA LEU A 18 -2.80 -3.38 -2.74
C LEU A 18 -2.21 -4.80 -2.83
N ALA A 19 -1.95 -5.30 -4.04
CA ALA A 19 -1.34 -6.62 -4.23
C ALA A 19 0.06 -6.69 -3.59
N LYS A 20 0.86 -5.64 -3.75
CA LYS A 20 2.18 -5.51 -3.12
C LYS A 20 2.09 -5.46 -1.59
N VAL A 21 1.14 -4.71 -1.03
CA VAL A 21 0.89 -4.68 0.42
C VAL A 21 0.46 -6.05 0.94
N GLN A 22 -0.38 -6.79 0.21
CA GLN A 22 -0.78 -8.15 0.61
C GLN A 22 0.39 -9.14 0.61
N ILE A 23 1.30 -9.03 -0.38
CA ILE A 23 2.53 -9.84 -0.42
C ILE A 23 3.44 -9.47 0.76
N TRP A 24 3.66 -8.17 0.98
CA TRP A 24 4.45 -7.67 2.11
C TRP A 24 3.86 -8.10 3.46
N ARG A 25 2.54 -8.07 3.61
CA ARG A 25 1.84 -8.53 4.82
C ARG A 25 2.10 -10.01 5.12
N ARG A 26 2.21 -10.85 4.09
CA ARG A 26 2.56 -12.28 4.25
C ARG A 26 4.04 -12.50 4.50
N ALA A 27 4.90 -11.67 3.93
CA ALA A 27 6.35 -11.78 4.02
C ALA A 27 7.00 -10.39 4.02
N PRO A 28 7.09 -9.72 5.19
CA PRO A 28 7.57 -8.34 5.27
C PRO A 28 9.07 -8.19 4.98
N SER A 29 9.80 -9.31 4.93
CA SER A 29 11.20 -9.39 4.54
C SER A 29 11.42 -9.37 3.02
N LEU A 30 10.35 -9.50 2.21
CA LEU A 30 10.51 -9.48 0.75
C LEU A 30 10.74 -8.06 0.24
N PRO A 31 11.69 -7.87 -0.69
CA PRO A 31 11.83 -6.61 -1.39
C PRO A 31 10.60 -6.38 -2.27
N ILE A 32 9.93 -5.26 -2.04
CA ILE A 32 8.75 -4.84 -2.79
C ILE A 32 9.18 -3.74 -3.75
N PHE A 33 8.79 -3.85 -5.02
CA PHE A 33 9.06 -2.84 -6.04
C PHE A 33 7.88 -1.89 -6.19
N CYS A 34 8.17 -0.63 -6.49
CA CYS A 34 7.16 0.39 -6.72
C CYS A 34 6.33 0.07 -7.98
N PRO A 35 4.99 0.05 -7.92
CA PRO A 35 4.16 -0.26 -9.09
C PRO A 35 4.20 0.80 -10.20
N ILE A 36 4.66 2.03 -9.90
CA ILE A 36 4.71 3.12 -10.89
C ILE A 36 6.06 3.18 -11.63
N CYS A 37 7.17 3.02 -10.90
CA CYS A 37 8.51 3.23 -11.44
C CYS A 37 9.41 2.00 -11.35
N ASP A 38 8.89 0.86 -10.87
CA ASP A 38 9.60 -0.41 -10.67
C ASP A 38 10.84 -0.31 -9.76
N ALA A 39 11.01 0.80 -9.04
CA ALA A 39 12.16 1.02 -8.19
C ALA A 39 12.07 0.15 -6.91
N PRO A 40 13.20 -0.40 -6.42
CA PRO A 40 13.25 -1.19 -5.17
C PRO A 40 13.11 -0.33 -3.91
N GLU A 41 13.11 1.01 -4.02
CA GLU A 41 13.00 1.94 -2.89
C GLU A 41 11.55 2.16 -2.44
N PHE A 42 10.74 1.11 -2.41
CA PHE A 42 9.36 1.17 -1.92
C PHE A 42 9.30 0.74 -0.45
N LYS A 43 8.84 1.66 0.39
CA LYS A 43 8.68 1.45 1.84
C LYS A 43 7.21 1.28 2.17
N ILE A 44 6.92 0.22 2.90
CA ILE A 44 5.59 -0.03 3.46
C ILE A 44 5.75 -0.01 4.98
N VAL A 45 4.94 0.80 5.65
CA VAL A 45 4.91 0.94 7.09
C VAL A 45 3.52 0.58 7.57
N ASP A 46 3.42 -0.47 8.39
CA ASP A 46 2.20 -0.75 9.12
C ASP A 46 1.97 0.33 10.18
N ARG A 47 0.83 1.02 10.08
CA ARG A 47 0.31 1.97 11.05
C ARG A 47 -1.03 1.51 11.62
N SER A 48 -1.28 0.21 11.58
CA SER A 48 -2.52 -0.43 12.06
C SER A 48 -2.59 -0.37 13.58
N ALA A 49 -2.93 0.79 14.13
CA ALA A 49 -3.12 0.98 15.57
C ALA A 49 -4.56 0.65 16.02
N ARG A 50 -5.44 0.19 15.11
CA ARG A 50 -6.88 0.04 15.35
C ARG A 50 -7.32 -1.43 15.23
N PRO A 51 -8.21 -1.92 16.11
CA PRO A 51 -8.67 -3.31 16.11
C PRO A 51 -9.54 -3.72 14.89
N TYR A 52 -10.10 -2.76 14.15
CA TYR A 52 -11.08 -3.03 13.06
C TYR A 52 -10.63 -2.56 11.67
N ALA A 53 -9.45 -1.95 11.55
CA ALA A 53 -8.94 -1.48 10.26
C ALA A 53 -7.41 -1.44 10.31
N GLU A 54 -6.79 -2.02 9.29
CA GLU A 54 -5.36 -1.95 9.07
C GLU A 54 -5.03 -0.76 8.17
N TRP A 55 -3.98 -0.04 8.52
CA TRP A 55 -3.53 1.15 7.78
C TRP A 55 -2.08 0.95 7.39
N TYR A 56 -1.82 0.91 6.09
CA TYR A 56 -0.48 0.73 5.54
C TYR A 56 -0.06 2.01 4.83
N ALA A 57 0.92 2.71 5.39
CA ALA A 57 1.53 3.86 4.74
C ALA A 57 2.55 3.36 3.71
N VAL A 58 2.39 3.76 2.45
CA VAL A 58 3.26 3.37 1.35
C VAL A 58 3.98 4.61 0.82
N SER A 59 5.29 4.52 0.70
CA SER A 59 6.10 5.64 0.21
C SER A 59 7.24 5.16 -0.67
N CYS A 60 7.54 5.90 -1.73
CA CYS A 60 8.64 5.57 -2.65
C CYS A 60 9.69 6.68 -2.69
N GLY A 61 10.94 6.32 -2.42
CA GLY A 61 12.08 7.24 -2.49
C GLY A 61 12.41 7.74 -3.90
N HIS A 62 12.05 6.96 -4.92
CA HIS A 62 12.41 7.23 -6.31
C HIS A 62 11.41 8.16 -7.03
N CYS A 63 10.14 7.75 -7.06
CA CYS A 63 9.09 8.52 -7.74
C CYS A 63 8.38 9.54 -6.84
N GLY A 64 8.64 9.52 -5.53
CA GLY A 64 8.04 10.44 -4.56
C GLY A 64 6.57 10.13 -4.24
N ILE A 65 6.18 8.86 -4.34
CA ILE A 65 4.84 8.46 -3.88
C ILE A 65 4.78 8.56 -2.36
N ASP A 66 3.70 9.13 -1.85
CA ASP A 66 3.30 9.09 -0.44
C ASP A 66 1.80 8.88 -0.41
N ASP A 67 1.38 7.66 -0.07
CA ASP A 67 -0.02 7.27 -0.04
C ASP A 67 -0.31 6.36 1.17
N ALA A 68 -1.58 6.20 1.50
CA ALA A 68 -2.00 5.41 2.65
C ALA A 68 -3.16 4.49 2.25
N ILE A 69 -2.91 3.19 2.36
CA ILE A 69 -3.89 2.15 2.03
C ILE A 69 -4.56 1.71 3.32
N SER A 70 -5.85 2.02 3.45
CA SER A 70 -6.70 1.50 4.52
C SER A 70 -7.35 0.20 4.07
N ILE A 71 -7.03 -0.89 4.76
CA ILE A 71 -7.64 -2.21 4.56
C ILE A 71 -8.62 -2.44 5.72
N PRO A 72 -9.95 -2.40 5.48
CA PRO A 72 -10.91 -2.71 6.52
C PRO A 72 -10.81 -4.18 6.91
N LEU A 73 -10.56 -4.47 8.19
CA LEU A 73 -10.55 -5.81 8.79
C LEU A 73 -11.97 -6.31 9.07
N CYS A 74 -12.97 -5.83 8.33
CA CYS A 74 -14.35 -6.28 8.55
C CYS A 74 -14.36 -7.81 8.51
N PRO A 75 -14.92 -8.50 9.53
CA PRO A 75 -15.22 -9.91 9.38
C PRO A 75 -16.06 -9.99 8.11
N GLN A 76 -15.64 -10.85 7.19
CA GLN A 76 -16.29 -11.04 5.91
C GLN A 76 -17.81 -11.05 6.13
N MET A 77 -18.50 -9.95 5.80
CA MET A 77 -19.88 -10.08 5.36
C MET A 77 -19.73 -10.76 4.03
N ASN A 78 -19.76 -12.08 4.11
CA ASN A 78 -20.10 -13.00 3.04
C ASN A 78 -21.29 -12.37 2.30
N SER A 79 -21.01 -11.65 1.21
CA SER A 79 -22.04 -11.15 0.31
C SER A 79 -22.52 -12.35 -0.49
N GLY A 80 -23.27 -13.22 0.18
CA GLY A 80 -24.11 -14.21 -0.45
C GLY A 80 -25.34 -13.50 -0.99
N ASN A 81 -25.46 -13.44 -2.32
CA ASN A 81 -26.62 -13.86 -3.08
C ASN A 81 -26.30 -13.82 -4.58
#